data_AF-A0A1J3EA28-F1
#
_entry.id   AF-A0A1J3EA28-F1
#
_cell.length_a   1.000
_cell.length_b   1.000
_cell.length_c   1.000
_cell.angle_alpha   90.00
_cell.angle_beta   90.00
_cell.angle_gamma   90.00
#
_symmetry.space_group_name_H-M   'P 1'
#
loop_
_entity.id
_entity.type
_entity.pdbx_description
1 polymer ?
#
loop_
_entity_poly.entity_id
_entity_poly.type
_entity_poly.pdbx_seq_one_letter_code
_entity_poly.pdbx_strand_id
1 'polypeptide(L)'
;MGKHFFRSSSPPPSKPTSHHTLAERAMEECEKDVHTLITKWTSSESDQFLFSLTSHQEAEEFVRAVRNLHNSMHRLVSVTPEAEKLYQAKNTIQAAMKLLESEFRRVLKANREYLDPECVSIRSYKSSRFSISDSEHDGAGYFADDPDAMDDLKRIADCMISTGHAKDCVKVYQSIRKSIVDETLKSFEVERLTLHHIQKLDWDILETKIKSWLRAVNLAVPSLFYGERILADHVFSVSGTIADSAFTEITREGALALFAFPENVGKLKKLTPEKMFRTLDMYEALANVYPEIESIFNSDSNEAVKSQVTNSLSKLSEAVRSMMADFESA
;
A
#
# COMPACT_ATOMS: atom_id res chain seq x y z
N MET A 1 73.46 -43.25 -10.60
CA MET A 1 72.62 -42.05 -10.46
C MET A 1 71.15 -42.47 -10.42
N GLY A 2 70.59 -42.75 -9.24
CA GLY A 2 69.16 -43.06 -9.08
C GLY A 2 68.38 -41.77 -8.87
N LYS A 3 67.37 -41.49 -9.71
CA LYS A 3 66.44 -40.36 -9.52
C LYS A 3 65.22 -40.88 -8.76
N HIS A 4 65.10 -40.51 -7.49
CA HIS A 4 63.93 -40.76 -6.67
C HIS A 4 62.75 -39.91 -7.18
N PHE A 5 61.65 -40.58 -7.52
CA PHE A 5 60.33 -39.98 -7.73
C PHE A 5 59.76 -39.55 -6.38
N PHE A 6 59.66 -38.23 -6.12
CA PHE A 6 58.79 -37.73 -5.07
C PHE A 6 57.37 -37.58 -5.63
N ARG A 7 56.50 -38.52 -5.29
CA ARG A 7 55.05 -38.40 -5.50
C ARG A 7 54.51 -37.46 -4.43
N SER A 8 54.17 -36.23 -4.81
CA SER A 8 53.44 -35.30 -3.95
C SER A 8 52.06 -35.90 -3.66
N SER A 9 51.83 -36.33 -2.42
CA SER A 9 50.51 -36.77 -1.97
C SER A 9 49.63 -35.53 -1.80
N SER A 10 48.55 -35.44 -2.58
CA SER A 10 47.47 -34.49 -2.31
C SER A 10 46.94 -34.73 -0.88
N PRO A 11 46.61 -33.67 -0.12
CA PRO A 11 45.98 -33.84 1.19
C PRO A 11 44.59 -34.48 0.99
N PRO A 12 44.14 -35.35 1.91
CA PRO A 12 42.81 -35.95 1.83
C PRO A 12 41.74 -34.86 1.95
N PRO A 13 40.57 -35.03 1.30
CA PRO A 13 39.46 -34.10 1.44
C PRO A 13 39.08 -34.00 2.93
N SER A 14 39.04 -32.78 3.45
CA SER A 14 38.62 -32.50 4.81
C SER A 14 37.21 -33.03 5.03
N LYS A 15 37.05 -33.94 6.00
CA LYS A 15 35.73 -34.44 6.39
C LYS A 15 34.86 -33.25 6.85
N PRO A 16 33.58 -33.17 6.42
CA PRO A 16 32.69 -32.11 6.88
C PRO A 16 32.59 -32.15 8.41
N THR A 17 32.82 -31.00 9.04
CA THR A 17 32.73 -30.80 10.49
C THR A 17 31.28 -31.08 10.94
N SER A 18 31.06 -31.64 12.13
CA SER A 18 29.73 -32.03 12.64
C SER A 18 28.66 -30.94 12.54
N HIS A 19 29.08 -29.68 12.71
CA HIS A 19 28.24 -28.50 12.56
C HIS A 19 27.72 -28.29 11.12
N HIS A 20 28.48 -28.68 10.09
CA HIS A 20 28.04 -28.63 8.68
C HIS A 20 26.94 -29.65 8.43
N THR A 21 27.13 -30.89 8.90
CA THR A 21 26.15 -31.96 8.72
C THR A 21 24.83 -31.67 9.44
N LEU A 22 24.87 -30.98 10.58
CA LEU A 22 23.67 -30.55 11.30
C LEU A 22 22.94 -29.42 10.56
N ALA A 23 23.66 -28.40 10.09
CA ALA A 23 23.08 -27.26 9.37
C ALA A 23 22.45 -27.69 8.03
N GLU A 24 23.08 -28.62 7.31
CA GLU A 24 22.53 -29.18 6.08
C GLU A 24 21.24 -29.98 6.35
N ARG A 25 21.21 -30.84 7.36
CA ARG A 25 20.00 -31.62 7.72
C ARG A 25 18.83 -30.72 8.12
N ALA A 26 19.10 -29.67 8.91
CA ALA A 26 18.07 -28.72 9.31
C ALA A 26 17.49 -27.96 8.11
N MET A 27 18.32 -27.62 7.11
CA MET A 27 17.86 -26.99 5.88
C MET A 27 17.00 -27.95 5.04
N GLU A 28 17.42 -29.21 4.89
CA GLU A 28 16.66 -30.24 4.16
C GLU A 28 15.28 -30.50 4.77
N GLU A 29 15.18 -30.53 6.10
CA GLU A 29 13.91 -30.66 6.81
C GLU A 29 12.98 -29.46 6.53
N CYS A 30 13.50 -28.23 6.66
CA CYS A 30 12.73 -27.03 6.33
C CYS A 30 12.30 -27.00 4.85
N GLU A 31 13.17 -27.44 3.94
CA GLU A 31 12.88 -27.50 2.51
C GLU A 31 11.72 -28.46 2.22
N LYS A 32 11.75 -29.64 2.84
CA LYS A 32 10.70 -30.65 2.71
C LYS A 32 9.35 -30.15 3.23
N ASP A 33 9.33 -29.45 4.35
CA ASP A 33 8.11 -28.88 4.92
C ASP A 33 7.49 -27.87 3.97
N VAL A 34 8.31 -26.93 3.46
CA VAL A 34 7.86 -25.93 2.48
C VAL A 34 7.37 -26.59 1.20
N HIS A 35 8.10 -27.58 0.67
CA HIS A 35 7.73 -28.27 -0.57
C HIS A 35 6.40 -29.03 -0.44
N THR A 36 6.16 -29.65 0.72
CA THR A 36 4.92 -30.36 1.00
C THR A 36 3.72 -29.41 0.98
N LEU A 37 3.86 -28.25 1.62
CA LEU A 37 2.82 -27.22 1.62
C LEU A 37 2.63 -26.59 0.24
N ILE A 38 3.70 -26.26 -0.49
CA ILE A 38 3.60 -25.76 -1.87
C ILE A 38 2.85 -26.77 -2.72
N THR A 39 3.23 -28.04 -2.68
CA THR A 39 2.60 -29.08 -3.50
C THR A 39 1.11 -29.16 -3.20
N LYS A 40 0.73 -29.22 -1.93
CA LYS A 40 -0.68 -29.23 -1.49
C LYS A 40 -1.47 -28.06 -2.06
N TRP A 41 -0.94 -26.84 -1.95
CA TRP A 41 -1.66 -25.61 -2.33
C TRP A 41 -1.56 -25.26 -3.81
N THR A 42 -0.69 -25.93 -4.57
CA THR A 42 -0.58 -25.78 -6.04
C THR A 42 -1.23 -26.91 -6.81
N SER A 43 -1.39 -28.10 -6.21
CA SER A 43 -2.03 -29.26 -6.85
C SER A 43 -3.51 -29.40 -6.51
N SER A 44 -4.03 -28.61 -5.57
CA SER A 44 -5.44 -28.68 -5.18
C SER A 44 -6.29 -28.14 -6.33
N GLU A 45 -7.06 -29.02 -6.98
CA GLU A 45 -8.12 -28.65 -7.93
C GLU A 45 -9.31 -27.95 -7.27
N SER A 46 -9.27 -27.78 -5.94
CA SER A 46 -10.29 -27.05 -5.20
C SER A 46 -10.02 -25.54 -5.21
N ASP A 47 -11.08 -24.74 -5.20
CA ASP A 47 -11.06 -23.28 -4.98
C ASP A 47 -10.63 -22.90 -3.54
N GLN A 48 -9.81 -23.72 -2.86
CA GLN A 48 -9.67 -23.59 -1.41
C GLN A 48 -8.68 -22.54 -0.93
N PHE A 49 -7.51 -22.33 -1.48
CA PHE A 49 -6.59 -21.25 -1.04
C PHE A 49 -6.07 -21.17 0.43
N LEU A 50 -4.82 -20.72 0.56
CA LEU A 50 -4.05 -20.77 1.80
C LEU A 50 -4.53 -19.77 2.85
N PHE A 51 -4.73 -18.51 2.46
CA PHE A 51 -5.25 -17.45 3.34
C PHE A 51 -6.77 -17.36 3.18
N SER A 52 -7.45 -18.38 3.70
CA SER A 52 -8.90 -18.45 3.79
C SER A 52 -9.30 -18.74 5.23
N LEU A 53 -10.56 -18.42 5.60
CA LEU A 53 -11.10 -18.60 6.95
C LEU A 53 -10.89 -20.01 7.52
N THR A 54 -10.82 -21.04 6.67
CA THR A 54 -10.66 -22.44 7.10
C THR A 54 -9.21 -22.88 7.24
N SER A 55 -8.25 -22.08 6.79
CA SER A 55 -6.86 -22.50 6.54
C SER A 55 -5.83 -21.64 7.27
N HIS A 56 -6.28 -20.80 8.21
CA HIS A 56 -5.43 -19.83 8.91
C HIS A 56 -4.21 -20.47 9.61
N GLN A 57 -4.42 -21.60 10.27
CA GLN A 57 -3.32 -22.36 10.91
C GLN A 57 -2.27 -22.83 9.89
N GLU A 58 -2.70 -23.27 8.71
CA GLU A 58 -1.79 -23.71 7.65
C GLU A 58 -1.04 -22.53 7.01
N ALA A 59 -1.69 -21.36 6.89
CA ALA A 59 -1.06 -20.14 6.44
C ALA A 59 0.08 -19.71 7.39
N GLU A 60 -0.16 -19.77 8.70
CA GLU A 60 0.87 -19.49 9.70
C GLU A 60 2.03 -20.49 9.66
N GLU A 61 1.71 -21.77 9.50
CA GLU A 61 2.70 -22.84 9.34
C GLU A 61 3.55 -22.65 8.08
N PHE A 62 2.92 -22.30 6.96
CA PHE A 62 3.62 -22.02 5.72
C PHE A 62 4.58 -20.83 5.85
N VAL A 63 4.11 -19.69 6.36
CA VAL A 63 4.94 -18.50 6.58
C VAL A 63 6.09 -18.79 7.56
N ARG A 64 5.86 -19.61 8.58
CA ARG A 64 6.91 -20.05 9.52
C ARG A 64 7.94 -20.94 8.84
N ALA A 65 7.51 -21.94 8.08
CA ALA A 65 8.39 -22.86 7.36
C ALA A 65 9.28 -22.13 6.36
N VAL A 66 8.72 -21.18 5.60
CA VAL A 66 9.45 -20.36 4.63
C VAL A 66 10.53 -19.51 5.30
N ARG A 67 10.20 -18.83 6.42
CA ARG A 67 11.19 -18.05 7.20
C ARG A 67 12.28 -18.94 7.78
N ASN A 68 11.93 -20.13 8.28
CA ASN A 68 12.90 -21.08 8.79
C ASN A 68 13.85 -21.57 7.70
N LEU A 69 13.33 -21.91 6.51
CA LEU A 69 14.14 -22.30 5.36
C LEU A 69 15.11 -21.17 4.97
N HIS A 70 14.63 -19.94 4.84
CA HIS A 70 15.46 -18.78 4.51
C HIS A 70 16.58 -18.53 5.55
N ASN A 71 16.26 -18.61 6.84
CA ASN A 71 17.24 -18.46 7.91
C ASN A 71 18.29 -19.60 7.90
N SER A 72 17.85 -20.84 7.66
CA SER A 72 18.73 -22.00 7.52
C SER A 72 19.66 -21.85 6.30
N MET A 73 19.15 -21.36 5.18
CA MET A 73 19.96 -21.04 4.00
C MET A 73 21.02 -19.98 4.33
N HIS A 74 20.65 -18.88 4.99
CA HIS A 74 21.61 -17.82 5.35
C HIS A 74 22.72 -18.33 6.28
N ARG A 75 22.39 -19.23 7.21
CA ARG A 75 23.38 -19.91 8.06
C ARG A 75 24.29 -20.82 7.25
N LEU A 76 23.74 -21.61 6.33
CA LEU A 76 24.53 -22.53 5.52
C LEU A 76 25.45 -21.81 4.52
N VAL A 77 25.01 -20.70 3.92
CA VAL A 77 25.85 -19.85 3.05
C VAL A 77 27.11 -19.37 3.76
N SER A 78 27.02 -19.05 5.06
CA SER A 78 28.18 -18.62 5.85
C SER A 78 29.22 -19.72 6.10
N VAL A 79 28.83 -20.97 5.90
CA VAL A 79 29.60 -22.17 6.25
C VAL A 79 30.07 -22.93 5.00
N THR A 80 29.27 -22.98 3.94
CA THR A 80 29.54 -23.69 2.67
C THR A 80 28.78 -23.03 1.50
N PRO A 81 29.41 -22.10 0.75
CA PRO A 81 28.73 -21.33 -0.30
C PRO A 81 28.46 -22.11 -1.61
N GLU A 82 29.09 -23.27 -1.82
CA GLU A 82 29.06 -24.03 -3.09
C GLU A 82 28.18 -25.29 -3.04
N ALA A 83 27.31 -25.42 -2.03
CA ALA A 83 26.46 -26.61 -1.89
C ALA A 83 25.31 -26.61 -2.92
N GLU A 84 25.20 -27.66 -3.74
CA GLU A 84 24.04 -27.92 -4.64
C GLU A 84 22.69 -27.77 -3.90
N LYS A 85 22.66 -28.14 -2.61
CA LYS A 85 21.49 -28.03 -1.74
C LYS A 85 21.02 -26.58 -1.55
N LEU A 86 21.92 -25.58 -1.61
CA LEU A 86 21.54 -24.17 -1.57
C LEU A 86 20.77 -23.74 -2.81
N TYR A 87 21.08 -24.33 -3.97
CA TYR A 87 20.36 -24.07 -5.21
C TYR A 87 18.93 -24.63 -5.14
N GLN A 88 18.76 -25.83 -4.61
CA GLN A 88 17.44 -26.45 -4.39
C GLN A 88 16.59 -25.62 -3.42
N ALA A 89 17.14 -25.29 -2.24
CA ALA A 89 16.46 -24.46 -1.26
C ALA A 89 16.07 -23.07 -1.82
N LYS A 90 16.92 -22.46 -2.65
CA LYS A 90 16.62 -21.21 -3.35
C LYS A 90 15.43 -21.35 -4.31
N ASN A 91 15.38 -22.42 -5.10
CA ASN A 91 14.24 -22.68 -5.99
C ASN A 91 12.96 -22.90 -5.19
N THR A 92 13.04 -23.59 -4.05
CA THR A 92 11.92 -23.79 -3.13
C THR A 92 11.42 -22.47 -2.55
N ILE A 93 12.32 -21.57 -2.12
CA ILE A 93 11.93 -20.21 -1.70
C ILE A 93 11.26 -19.44 -2.85
N GLN A 94 11.81 -19.49 -4.07
CA GLN A 94 11.20 -18.79 -5.21
C GLN A 94 9.79 -19.32 -5.52
N ALA A 95 9.56 -20.63 -5.43
CA ALA A 95 8.24 -21.21 -5.58
C ALA A 95 7.29 -20.78 -4.45
N ALA A 96 7.77 -20.75 -3.20
CA ALA A 96 6.99 -20.26 -2.07
C ALA A 96 6.59 -18.79 -2.24
N MET A 97 7.50 -17.95 -2.72
CA MET A 97 7.23 -16.53 -2.96
C MET A 97 6.19 -16.31 -4.05
N LYS A 98 6.20 -17.11 -5.13
CA LYS A 98 5.15 -17.04 -6.16
C LYS A 98 3.77 -17.39 -5.58
N LEU A 99 3.70 -18.39 -4.70
CA LEU A 99 2.46 -18.75 -4.01
C LEU A 99 1.99 -17.60 -3.10
N LEU A 100 2.87 -17.04 -2.28
CA LEU A 100 2.55 -15.89 -1.44
C LEU A 100 2.11 -14.67 -2.25
N GLU A 101 2.75 -14.41 -3.40
CA GLU A 101 2.36 -13.31 -4.29
C GLU A 101 0.95 -13.51 -4.88
N SER A 102 0.60 -14.75 -5.25
CA SER A 102 -0.76 -15.07 -5.71
C SER A 102 -1.80 -14.95 -4.59
N GLU A 103 -1.47 -15.40 -3.38
CA GLU A 103 -2.35 -15.29 -2.22
C GLU A 103 -2.54 -13.83 -1.81
N PHE A 104 -1.48 -13.03 -1.82
CA PHE A 104 -1.54 -11.60 -1.54
C PHE A 104 -2.46 -10.87 -2.54
N ARG A 105 -2.33 -11.18 -3.84
CA ARG A 105 -3.27 -10.69 -4.86
C ARG A 105 -4.70 -11.09 -4.57
N ARG A 106 -4.91 -12.33 -4.14
CA ARG A 106 -6.23 -12.89 -3.92
C ARG A 106 -6.90 -12.24 -2.72
N VAL A 107 -6.20 -12.11 -1.59
CA VAL A 107 -6.70 -11.42 -0.39
C VAL A 107 -7.04 -9.96 -0.71
N LEU A 108 -6.18 -9.24 -1.44
CA LEU A 108 -6.45 -7.86 -1.88
C LEU A 108 -7.71 -7.74 -2.76
N LYS A 109 -7.96 -8.72 -3.63
CA LYS A 109 -9.10 -8.70 -4.57
C LYS A 109 -10.40 -9.19 -3.94
N ALA A 110 -10.35 -10.26 -3.16
CA ALA A 110 -11.52 -10.84 -2.51
C ALA A 110 -12.10 -9.89 -1.46
N ASN A 111 -11.22 -9.16 -0.77
CA ASN A 111 -11.61 -8.21 0.27
C ASN A 111 -11.67 -6.77 -0.28
N ARG A 112 -12.04 -6.56 -1.54
CA ARG A 112 -12.03 -5.22 -2.15
C ARG A 112 -12.94 -4.24 -1.39
N GLU A 113 -14.15 -4.66 -1.03
CA GLU A 113 -15.10 -3.84 -0.26
C GLU A 113 -14.63 -3.67 1.19
N TYR A 114 -14.15 -4.75 1.81
CA TYR A 114 -13.63 -4.70 3.18
C TYR A 114 -12.34 -3.88 3.30
N LEU A 115 -11.51 -3.81 2.26
CA LEU A 115 -10.29 -3.00 2.22
C LEU A 115 -10.53 -1.66 1.55
N ASP A 116 -11.77 -1.32 1.21
CA ASP A 116 -12.07 0.00 0.67
C ASP A 116 -11.58 1.07 1.67
N PRO A 117 -10.79 2.05 1.23
CA PRO A 117 -10.24 3.04 2.15
C PRO A 117 -11.29 3.78 2.98
N GLU A 118 -12.49 4.02 2.43
CA GLU A 118 -13.56 4.63 3.22
C GLU A 118 -13.96 3.74 4.40
N CYS A 119 -14.12 2.43 4.16
CA CYS A 119 -14.39 1.46 5.20
C CYS A 119 -13.23 1.33 6.21
N VAL A 120 -11.97 1.41 5.77
CA VAL A 120 -10.78 1.36 6.65
C VAL A 120 -10.73 2.57 7.57
N SER A 121 -10.88 3.78 7.03
CA SER A 121 -10.98 5.01 7.83
C SER A 121 -12.13 4.91 8.85
N ILE A 122 -13.28 4.40 8.41
CA ILE A 122 -14.46 4.27 9.25
C ILE A 122 -14.19 3.38 10.49
N ARG A 123 -13.52 2.25 10.29
CA ARG A 123 -13.21 1.32 11.39
C ARG A 123 -12.12 1.87 12.32
N SER A 124 -11.13 2.55 11.76
CA SER A 124 -10.05 3.16 12.55
C SER A 124 -10.59 4.22 13.52
N TYR A 125 -11.52 5.08 13.07
CA TYR A 125 -12.14 6.04 13.99
C TYR A 125 -12.97 5.34 15.08
N LYS A 126 -13.69 4.26 14.75
CA LYS A 126 -14.51 3.52 15.72
C LYS A 126 -13.60 2.87 16.77
N SER A 127 -12.54 2.19 16.33
CA SER A 127 -11.56 1.56 17.22
C SER A 127 -10.95 2.58 18.19
N SER A 128 -10.67 3.80 17.70
CA SER A 128 -10.15 4.90 18.53
C SER A 128 -11.15 5.46 19.55
N ARG A 129 -12.46 5.41 19.27
CA ARG A 129 -13.52 5.90 20.17
C ARG A 129 -14.04 4.85 21.15
N PHE A 130 -14.04 3.57 20.77
CA PHE A 130 -14.45 2.45 21.63
C PHE A 130 -13.45 2.10 22.73
N SER A 131 -12.33 2.85 22.86
CA SER A 131 -11.51 2.82 24.07
C SER A 131 -12.18 3.45 25.30
N ILE A 132 -13.33 4.13 25.16
CA ILE A 132 -14.14 4.63 26.28
C ILE A 132 -15.64 4.41 26.01
N SER A 133 -16.24 3.55 26.83
CA SER A 133 -17.67 3.29 27.05
C SER A 133 -18.39 2.31 26.11
N ASP A 134 -18.95 1.29 26.78
CA ASP A 134 -19.94 0.31 26.34
C ASP A 134 -21.28 1.02 26.07
N SER A 135 -21.76 0.98 24.83
CA SER A 135 -23.16 1.27 24.51
C SER A 135 -23.54 0.60 23.20
N GLU A 136 -24.39 -0.42 23.32
CA GLU A 136 -25.07 -1.10 22.22
C GLU A 136 -25.99 -0.11 21.49
N HIS A 137 -25.73 0.15 20.21
CA HIS A 137 -26.78 0.59 19.29
C HIS A 137 -26.57 0.05 17.88
N ASP A 138 -27.59 -0.68 17.44
CA ASP A 138 -27.80 -1.27 16.12
C ASP A 138 -27.65 -0.26 14.97
N GLY A 139 -26.87 -0.62 13.96
CA GLY A 139 -26.80 0.14 12.71
C GLY A 139 -25.56 -0.12 11.85
N ALA A 140 -25.38 -1.35 11.37
CA ALA A 140 -24.75 -1.72 10.08
C ALA A 140 -24.33 -3.21 10.09
N GLY A 141 -25.30 -4.13 10.12
CA GLY A 141 -25.05 -5.56 9.94
C GLY A 141 -24.82 -5.93 8.48
N TYR A 142 -23.67 -5.57 7.88
CA TYR A 142 -23.23 -6.05 6.55
C TYR A 142 -21.70 -5.97 6.31
N PHE A 143 -20.84 -6.22 7.31
CA PHE A 143 -19.38 -6.34 7.09
C PHE A 143 -18.72 -7.51 7.86
N ALA A 144 -19.43 -8.63 7.99
CA ALA A 144 -18.79 -9.94 8.15
C ALA A 144 -18.69 -10.50 6.72
N ASP A 145 -17.51 -10.77 6.15
CA ASP A 145 -16.68 -11.91 6.52
C ASP A 145 -15.21 -11.65 6.15
N ASP A 146 -14.39 -11.24 7.13
CA ASP A 146 -13.00 -11.69 7.36
C ASP A 146 -12.26 -10.65 8.24
N PRO A 147 -12.40 -10.74 9.58
CA PRO A 147 -11.68 -9.84 10.50
C PRO A 147 -10.16 -9.91 10.36
N ASP A 148 -9.61 -10.92 9.68
CA ASP A 148 -8.17 -11.17 9.60
C ASP A 148 -7.53 -10.74 8.27
N ALA A 149 -8.28 -10.24 7.28
CA ALA A 149 -7.72 -9.93 5.95
C ALA A 149 -6.55 -8.93 5.99
N MET A 150 -6.61 -7.90 6.85
CA MET A 150 -5.50 -6.95 7.03
C MET A 150 -4.27 -7.62 7.67
N ASP A 151 -4.51 -8.52 8.63
CA ASP A 151 -3.46 -9.28 9.30
C ASP A 151 -2.84 -10.34 8.39
N ASP A 152 -3.62 -10.93 7.50
CA ASP A 152 -3.15 -11.84 6.47
C ASP A 152 -2.28 -11.14 5.43
N LEU A 153 -2.70 -9.96 4.96
CA LEU A 153 -1.86 -9.12 4.11
C LEU A 153 -0.54 -8.78 4.80
N LYS A 154 -0.59 -8.40 6.08
CA LYS A 154 0.61 -8.14 6.88
C LYS A 154 1.50 -9.39 7.00
N ARG A 155 0.93 -10.55 7.36
CA ARG A 155 1.67 -11.82 7.50
C ARG A 155 2.40 -12.19 6.20
N ILE A 156 1.72 -12.02 5.06
CA ILE A 156 2.32 -12.27 3.75
C ILE A 156 3.42 -11.26 3.45
N ALA A 157 3.15 -9.97 3.64
CA ALA A 157 4.12 -8.90 3.39
C ALA A 157 5.38 -9.04 4.25
N ASP A 158 5.23 -9.30 5.55
CA ASP A 158 6.34 -9.53 6.49
C ASP A 158 7.22 -10.70 6.03
N CYS A 159 6.60 -11.80 5.57
CA CYS A 159 7.31 -12.96 5.04
C CYS A 159 8.07 -12.62 3.75
N MET A 160 7.41 -11.96 2.79
CA MET A 160 8.05 -11.58 1.53
C MET A 160 9.18 -10.56 1.74
N ILE A 161 9.02 -9.60 2.62
CA ILE A 161 10.03 -8.57 2.92
C ILE A 161 11.24 -9.20 3.62
N SER A 162 11.02 -10.00 4.67
CA SER A 162 12.10 -10.64 5.44
C SER A 162 12.91 -11.66 4.62
N THR A 163 12.36 -12.17 3.53
CA THR A 163 13.04 -13.09 2.60
C THR A 163 13.63 -12.41 1.37
N GLY A 164 13.63 -11.07 1.30
CA GLY A 164 14.25 -10.30 0.22
C GLY A 164 13.38 -10.06 -1.02
N HIS A 165 12.07 -10.33 -0.94
CA HIS A 165 11.10 -10.19 -2.04
C HIS A 165 10.19 -8.96 -1.88
N ALA A 166 10.62 -7.96 -1.11
CA ALA A 166 9.88 -6.71 -0.87
C ALA A 166 9.41 -6.04 -2.17
N LYS A 167 10.27 -6.02 -3.20
CA LYS A 167 9.96 -5.38 -4.48
C LYS A 167 8.72 -5.97 -5.16
N ASP A 168 8.57 -7.29 -5.14
CA ASP A 168 7.44 -7.95 -5.82
C ASP A 168 6.17 -7.81 -4.99
N CYS A 169 6.25 -7.94 -3.66
CA CYS A 169 5.14 -7.65 -2.74
C CYS A 169 4.58 -6.24 -2.94
N VAL A 170 5.45 -5.21 -2.94
CA VAL A 170 5.04 -3.80 -3.07
C VAL A 170 4.41 -3.53 -4.43
N LYS A 171 4.95 -4.08 -5.53
CA LYS A 171 4.34 -3.93 -6.86
C LYS A 171 2.92 -4.48 -6.90
N VAL A 172 2.67 -5.64 -6.28
CA VAL A 172 1.34 -6.22 -6.22
C VAL A 172 0.38 -5.32 -5.47
N TYR A 173 0.79 -4.89 -4.28
CA TYR A 173 0.02 -3.99 -3.44
C TYR A 173 -0.35 -2.72 -4.22
N GLN A 174 0.65 -2.02 -4.74
CA GLN A 174 0.49 -0.80 -5.52
C GLN A 174 -0.44 -1.01 -6.71
N SER A 175 -0.26 -2.08 -7.49
CA SER A 175 -1.09 -2.31 -8.69
C SER A 175 -2.58 -2.44 -8.36
N ILE A 176 -2.94 -3.16 -7.30
CA ILE A 176 -4.36 -3.36 -6.95
C ILE A 176 -4.92 -2.13 -6.23
N ARG A 177 -4.20 -1.64 -5.22
CA ARG A 177 -4.66 -0.51 -4.41
C ARG A 177 -4.75 0.79 -5.19
N LYS A 178 -3.82 1.03 -6.12
CA LYS A 178 -3.90 2.17 -7.05
C LYS A 178 -5.14 2.09 -7.94
N SER A 179 -5.48 0.91 -8.48
CA SER A 179 -6.72 0.73 -9.24
C SER A 179 -7.95 1.09 -8.41
N ILE A 180 -8.01 0.65 -7.15
CA ILE A 180 -9.12 0.94 -6.23
C ILE A 180 -9.21 2.45 -5.98
N VAL A 181 -8.10 3.09 -5.59
CA VAL A 181 -8.05 4.52 -5.30
C VAL A 181 -8.42 5.36 -6.54
N ASP A 182 -7.88 5.02 -7.71
CA ASP A 182 -8.17 5.73 -8.96
C ASP A 182 -9.64 5.56 -9.38
N GLU A 183 -10.22 4.38 -9.20
CA GLU A 183 -11.65 4.11 -9.46
C GLU A 183 -12.56 4.88 -8.49
N THR A 184 -12.20 4.97 -7.20
CA THR A 184 -12.96 5.75 -6.21
C THR A 184 -12.85 7.26 -6.46
N LEU A 185 -11.67 7.78 -6.82
CA LEU A 185 -11.55 9.18 -7.23
C LEU A 185 -12.39 9.50 -8.46
N LYS A 186 -12.47 8.56 -9.42
CA LYS A 186 -13.33 8.72 -10.59
C LYS A 186 -14.82 8.71 -10.22
N SER A 187 -15.24 7.92 -9.24
CA SER A 187 -16.63 7.89 -8.77
C SER A 187 -17.04 9.18 -8.05
N PHE A 188 -16.08 9.89 -7.47
CA PHE A 188 -16.25 11.25 -6.92
C PHE A 188 -16.29 12.36 -7.98
N GLU A 189 -16.28 12.01 -9.28
CA GLU A 189 -16.24 12.98 -10.39
C GLU A 189 -15.00 13.88 -10.36
N VAL A 190 -13.87 13.38 -9.81
CA VAL A 190 -12.59 14.10 -9.83
C VAL A 190 -12.02 14.05 -11.24
N GLU A 191 -12.42 15.03 -12.05
CA GLU A 191 -11.90 15.21 -13.41
C GLU A 191 -10.56 15.96 -13.41
N ARG A 192 -9.64 15.52 -14.26
CA ARG A 192 -8.38 16.24 -14.53
C ARG A 192 -8.64 17.43 -15.45
N LEU A 193 -9.08 18.54 -14.85
CA LEU A 193 -9.36 19.78 -15.58
C LEU A 193 -8.17 20.73 -15.52
N THR A 194 -7.60 21.00 -16.69
CA THR A 194 -6.56 22.02 -16.85
C THR A 194 -7.16 23.41 -16.83
N LEU A 195 -6.35 24.43 -16.52
CA LEU A 195 -6.76 25.84 -16.61
C LEU A 195 -7.38 26.18 -17.97
N HIS A 196 -6.79 25.68 -19.07
CA HIS A 196 -7.30 25.91 -20.42
C HIS A 196 -8.70 25.31 -20.65
N HIS A 197 -8.99 24.14 -20.07
CA HIS A 197 -10.33 23.55 -20.13
C HIS A 197 -11.33 24.41 -19.35
N ILE A 198 -10.99 24.78 -18.11
CA ILE A 198 -11.88 25.55 -17.23
C ILE A 198 -12.19 26.94 -17.81
N GLN A 199 -11.23 27.60 -18.45
CA GLN A 199 -11.42 28.91 -19.10
C GLN A 199 -12.46 28.92 -20.23
N LYS A 200 -12.77 27.76 -20.81
CA LYS A 200 -13.75 27.59 -21.89
C LYS A 200 -15.13 27.18 -21.39
N LEU A 201 -15.28 26.84 -20.11
CA LEU A 201 -16.55 26.44 -19.53
C LEU A 201 -17.40 27.67 -19.22
N ASP A 202 -18.70 27.55 -19.46
CA ASP A 202 -19.67 28.48 -18.91
C ASP A 202 -19.74 28.35 -17.39
N TRP A 203 -20.12 29.44 -16.73
CA TRP A 203 -20.12 29.48 -15.26
C TRP A 203 -21.03 28.42 -14.65
N ASP A 204 -22.22 28.17 -15.20
CA ASP A 204 -23.16 27.19 -14.64
C ASP A 204 -22.58 25.76 -14.63
N ILE A 205 -21.81 25.42 -15.68
CA ILE A 205 -21.10 24.14 -15.77
C ILE A 205 -19.94 24.10 -14.78
N LEU A 206 -19.18 25.19 -14.68
CA LEU A 206 -18.07 25.29 -13.72
C LEU A 206 -18.58 25.22 -12.28
N GLU A 207 -19.65 25.91 -11.94
CA GLU A 207 -20.25 25.88 -10.60
C GLU A 207 -20.71 24.47 -10.23
N THR A 208 -21.28 23.72 -11.18
CA THR A 208 -21.63 22.31 -10.97
C THR A 208 -20.38 21.49 -10.64
N LYS A 209 -19.29 21.69 -11.37
CA LYS A 209 -18.01 21.01 -11.11
C LYS A 209 -17.37 21.42 -9.78
N ILE A 210 -17.53 22.69 -9.36
CA ILE A 210 -17.11 23.17 -8.04
C ILE A 210 -17.90 22.43 -6.95
N LYS A 211 -19.21 22.26 -7.10
CA LYS A 211 -20.04 21.51 -6.15
C LYS A 211 -19.64 20.04 -6.06
N SER A 212 -19.38 19.37 -7.19
CA SER A 212 -18.85 18.01 -7.21
C SER A 212 -17.50 17.94 -6.50
N TRP A 213 -16.59 18.88 -6.77
CA TRP A 213 -15.29 18.96 -6.10
C TRP A 213 -15.40 19.16 -4.58
N LEU A 214 -16.32 20.03 -4.12
CA LEU A 214 -16.58 20.25 -2.70
C LEU A 214 -17.02 18.95 -2.00
N ARG A 215 -17.87 18.15 -2.66
CA ARG A 215 -18.23 16.83 -2.14
C ARG A 215 -17.03 15.88 -2.15
N ALA A 216 -16.29 15.85 -3.26
CA ALA A 216 -15.15 14.96 -3.44
C ALA A 216 -14.06 15.19 -2.39
N VAL A 217 -13.67 16.44 -2.13
CA VAL A 217 -12.58 16.75 -1.18
C VAL A 217 -12.94 16.34 0.26
N ASN A 218 -14.20 16.53 0.65
CA ASN A 218 -14.71 16.17 1.99
C ASN A 218 -14.86 14.65 2.19
N LEU A 219 -14.79 13.85 1.13
CA LEU A 219 -14.78 12.38 1.21
C LEU A 219 -13.36 11.84 1.00
N ALA A 220 -12.65 12.34 0.00
CA ALA A 220 -11.35 11.83 -0.40
C ALA A 220 -10.29 12.02 0.67
N VAL A 221 -10.26 13.14 1.39
CA VAL A 221 -9.25 13.37 2.43
C VAL A 221 -9.47 12.48 3.65
N PRO A 222 -10.60 12.59 4.38
CA PRO A 222 -10.78 11.86 5.63
C PRO A 222 -11.06 10.36 5.45
N SER A 223 -11.54 9.96 4.27
CA SER A 223 -11.91 8.56 4.02
C SER A 223 -10.90 7.89 3.11
N LEU A 224 -10.73 8.39 1.88
CA LEU A 224 -9.93 7.69 0.87
C LEU A 224 -8.43 7.69 1.17
N PHE A 225 -7.83 8.88 1.33
CA PHE A 225 -6.39 9.00 1.54
C PHE A 225 -6.00 8.54 2.96
N TYR A 226 -6.81 8.87 3.98
CA TYR A 226 -6.53 8.40 5.33
C TYR A 226 -6.65 6.88 5.46
N GLY A 227 -7.68 6.27 4.85
CA GLY A 227 -7.85 4.81 4.85
C GLY A 227 -6.71 4.08 4.17
N GLU A 228 -6.22 4.59 3.03
CA GLU A 228 -5.06 4.00 2.35
C GLU A 228 -3.77 4.18 3.16
N ARG A 229 -3.61 5.31 3.88
CA ARG A 229 -2.49 5.50 4.81
C ARG A 229 -2.49 4.44 5.90
N ILE A 230 -3.63 4.24 6.56
CA ILE A 230 -3.77 3.22 7.62
C ILE A 230 -3.46 1.82 7.08
N LEU A 231 -4.00 1.47 5.90
CA LEU A 231 -3.79 0.15 5.33
C LEU A 231 -2.33 -0.09 4.97
N ALA A 232 -1.67 0.88 4.32
CA ALA A 232 -0.26 0.78 3.97
C ALA A 232 0.63 0.65 5.22
N ASP A 233 0.36 1.45 6.26
CA ASP A 233 1.09 1.41 7.52
C ASP A 233 0.90 0.06 8.25
N HIS A 234 -0.30 -0.52 8.20
CA HIS A 234 -0.56 -1.84 8.80
C HIS A 234 0.16 -2.96 8.05
N VAL A 235 -0.06 -3.04 6.74
CA VAL A 235 0.49 -4.10 5.87
C VAL A 235 2.01 -4.06 5.85
N PHE A 236 2.61 -2.87 5.84
CA PHE A 236 4.06 -2.68 5.80
C PHE A 236 4.65 -2.22 7.14
N SER A 237 4.03 -2.59 8.26
CA SER A 237 4.47 -2.17 9.60
C SER A 237 5.92 -2.52 9.95
N VAL A 238 6.53 -3.50 9.27
CA VAL A 238 7.97 -3.82 9.39
C VAL A 238 8.91 -2.79 8.76
N SER A 239 8.41 -1.91 7.89
CA SER A 239 9.21 -0.91 7.19
C SER A 239 8.39 0.34 6.82
N GLY A 240 8.50 1.39 7.64
CA GLY A 240 7.85 2.68 7.37
C GLY A 240 8.24 3.30 6.03
N THR A 241 9.47 3.08 5.56
CA THR A 241 9.92 3.56 4.24
C THR A 241 9.19 2.87 3.09
N ILE A 242 8.89 1.56 3.22
CA ILE A 242 8.08 0.83 2.25
C ILE A 242 6.63 1.31 2.33
N ALA A 243 6.07 1.47 3.52
CA ALA A 243 4.72 1.98 3.73
C ALA A 243 4.53 3.36 3.06
N ASP A 244 5.45 4.30 3.33
CA ASP A 244 5.47 5.63 2.74
C ASP A 244 5.59 5.60 1.22
N SER A 245 6.51 4.80 0.69
CA SER A 245 6.69 4.67 -0.76
C SER A 245 5.47 4.07 -1.44
N ALA A 246 4.82 3.07 -0.83
CA ALA A 246 3.62 2.43 -1.35
C ALA A 246 2.45 3.42 -1.36
N PHE A 247 2.17 4.05 -0.23
CA PHE A 247 1.13 5.07 -0.08
C PHE A 247 1.30 6.20 -1.09
N THR A 248 2.52 6.70 -1.22
CA THR A 248 2.83 7.81 -2.12
C THR A 248 2.61 7.46 -3.59
N GLU A 249 3.05 6.28 -4.03
CA GLU A 249 2.86 5.81 -5.42
C GLU A 249 1.37 5.66 -5.78
N ILE A 250 0.58 5.20 -4.81
CA ILE A 250 -0.86 5.00 -4.97
C ILE A 250 -1.59 6.34 -5.08
N THR A 251 -1.33 7.26 -4.14
CA THR A 251 -2.19 8.44 -3.92
C THR A 251 -1.73 9.71 -4.62
N ARG A 252 -0.42 9.88 -4.89
CA ARG A 252 0.15 11.17 -5.31
C ARG A 252 -0.53 11.76 -6.53
N GLU A 253 -0.73 10.97 -7.59
CA GLU A 253 -1.32 11.48 -8.83
C GLU A 253 -2.75 11.96 -8.64
N GLY A 254 -3.56 11.16 -7.93
CA GLY A 254 -4.95 11.49 -7.62
C GLY A 254 -5.08 12.70 -6.71
N ALA A 255 -4.23 12.79 -5.68
CA ALA A 255 -4.18 13.93 -4.77
C ALA A 255 -3.79 15.23 -5.52
N LEU A 256 -2.77 15.18 -6.38
CA LEU A 256 -2.38 16.33 -7.20
C LEU A 256 -3.50 16.76 -8.14
N ALA A 257 -4.20 15.81 -8.76
CA ALA A 257 -5.34 16.12 -9.63
C ALA A 257 -6.48 16.81 -8.84
N LEU A 258 -6.83 16.28 -7.68
CA LEU A 258 -7.86 16.83 -6.80
C LEU A 258 -7.50 18.26 -6.35
N PHE A 259 -6.27 18.47 -5.90
CA PHE A 259 -5.86 19.75 -5.33
C PHE A 259 -5.42 20.78 -6.37
N ALA A 260 -5.18 20.40 -7.63
CA ALA A 260 -4.91 21.35 -8.71
C ALA A 260 -6.16 22.07 -9.22
N PHE A 261 -7.35 21.47 -9.08
CA PHE A 261 -8.60 22.07 -9.56
C PHE A 261 -8.89 23.45 -8.93
N PRO A 262 -8.82 23.62 -7.59
CA PRO A 262 -9.02 24.94 -6.97
C PRO A 262 -7.99 25.98 -7.39
N GLU A 263 -6.72 25.59 -7.57
CA GLU A 263 -5.70 26.50 -8.10
C GLU A 263 -6.10 27.04 -9.48
N ASN A 264 -6.57 26.15 -10.36
CA ASN A 264 -6.99 26.54 -11.70
C ASN A 264 -8.23 27.44 -11.68
N VAL A 265 -9.17 27.22 -10.75
CA VAL A 265 -10.31 28.12 -10.53
C VAL A 265 -9.82 29.50 -10.07
N GLY A 266 -8.92 29.56 -9.07
CA GLY A 266 -8.35 30.82 -8.58
C GLY A 266 -7.55 31.61 -9.63
N LYS A 267 -7.05 30.94 -10.67
CA LYS A 267 -6.34 31.59 -11.79
C LYS A 267 -7.27 32.18 -12.87
N LEU A 268 -8.59 32.04 -12.75
CA LEU A 268 -9.53 32.56 -13.74
C LEU A 268 -9.62 34.09 -13.69
N LYS A 269 -9.27 34.74 -14.80
CA LYS A 269 -9.36 36.21 -14.96
C LYS A 269 -10.79 36.74 -15.08
N LYS A 270 -11.78 35.87 -15.27
CA LYS A 270 -13.18 36.23 -15.58
C LYS A 270 -14.13 36.07 -14.37
N LEU A 271 -13.58 36.02 -13.17
CA LEU A 271 -14.37 35.91 -11.95
C LEU A 271 -14.94 37.29 -11.61
N THR A 272 -16.27 37.40 -11.65
CA THR A 272 -17.02 38.61 -11.29
C THR A 272 -17.46 38.51 -9.82
N PRO A 273 -17.78 39.64 -9.16
CA PRO A 273 -18.17 39.65 -7.74
C PRO A 273 -19.23 38.60 -7.34
N GLU A 274 -20.18 38.29 -8.20
CA GLU A 274 -21.27 37.33 -7.92
C GLU A 274 -20.75 35.90 -7.73
N LYS A 275 -19.55 35.59 -8.22
CA LYS A 275 -18.92 34.27 -8.16
C LYS A 275 -18.11 34.07 -6.88
N MET A 276 -17.92 35.13 -6.10
CA MET A 276 -17.06 35.16 -4.92
C MET A 276 -17.44 34.10 -3.88
N PHE A 277 -18.73 33.94 -3.57
CA PHE A 277 -19.18 32.97 -2.58
C PHE A 277 -18.77 31.54 -2.92
N ARG A 278 -18.84 31.13 -4.19
CA ARG A 278 -18.39 29.80 -4.61
C ARG A 278 -16.88 29.62 -4.52
N THR A 279 -16.11 30.66 -4.81
CA THR A 279 -14.65 30.62 -4.62
C THR A 279 -14.28 30.56 -3.13
N LEU A 280 -15.03 31.25 -2.27
CA LEU A 280 -14.89 31.18 -0.82
C LEU A 280 -15.24 29.77 -0.28
N ASP A 281 -16.33 29.16 -0.75
CA ASP A 281 -16.70 27.78 -0.38
C ASP A 281 -15.52 26.82 -0.62
N MET A 282 -14.82 26.96 -1.77
CA MET A 282 -13.66 26.14 -2.09
C MET A 282 -12.47 26.41 -1.16
N TYR A 283 -12.22 27.68 -0.84
CA TYR A 283 -11.13 28.07 0.05
C TYR A 283 -11.37 27.49 1.45
N GLU A 284 -12.58 27.68 1.98
CA GLU A 284 -12.96 27.18 3.30
C GLU A 284 -12.87 25.65 3.37
N ALA A 285 -13.45 24.94 2.39
CA ALA A 285 -13.39 23.48 2.36
C ALA A 285 -11.94 22.97 2.34
N LEU A 286 -11.07 23.57 1.52
CA LEU A 286 -9.66 23.17 1.44
C LEU A 286 -8.88 23.52 2.72
N ALA A 287 -9.13 24.68 3.32
CA ALA A 287 -8.48 25.12 4.54
C ALA A 287 -8.87 24.22 5.73
N ASN A 288 -10.13 23.80 5.79
CA ASN A 288 -10.65 22.93 6.85
C ASN A 288 -9.99 21.54 6.85
N VAL A 289 -9.74 20.97 5.67
CA VAL A 289 -9.09 19.65 5.55
C VAL A 289 -7.56 19.72 5.52
N TYR A 290 -6.97 20.91 5.42
CA TYR A 290 -5.51 21.05 5.29
C TYR A 290 -4.70 20.42 6.45
N PRO A 291 -5.06 20.58 7.74
CA PRO A 291 -4.32 19.93 8.82
C PRO A 291 -4.31 18.40 8.71
N GLU A 292 -5.41 17.83 8.22
CA GLU A 292 -5.52 16.39 7.98
C GLU A 292 -4.66 15.95 6.79
N ILE A 293 -4.62 16.76 5.71
CA ILE A 293 -3.68 16.54 4.59
C ILE A 293 -2.24 16.55 5.09
N GLU A 294 -1.84 17.49 5.95
CA GLU A 294 -0.48 17.52 6.50
C GLU A 294 -0.15 16.25 7.31
N SER A 295 -1.12 15.75 8.06
CA SER A 295 -0.97 14.50 8.82
C SER A 295 -0.87 13.27 7.91
N ILE A 296 -1.68 13.19 6.86
CA ILE A 296 -1.71 12.05 5.92
C ILE A 296 -0.46 12.03 5.03
N PHE A 297 -0.07 13.20 4.52
CA PHE A 297 1.04 13.40 3.58
C PHE A 297 2.29 13.94 4.30
N ASN A 298 2.58 13.36 5.46
CA ASN A 298 3.63 13.82 6.38
C ASN A 298 5.07 13.59 5.88
N SER A 299 5.29 12.69 4.91
CA SER A 299 6.62 12.36 4.41
C SER A 299 7.12 13.34 3.34
N ASP A 300 8.44 13.54 3.28
CA ASP A 300 9.09 14.44 2.33
C ASP A 300 8.75 14.13 0.87
N SER A 301 8.51 12.85 0.56
CA SER A 301 8.09 12.39 -0.78
C SER A 301 6.75 12.98 -1.22
N ASN A 302 5.96 13.52 -0.29
CA ASN A 302 4.65 14.11 -0.54
C ASN A 302 4.64 15.65 -0.46
N GLU A 303 5.81 16.29 -0.39
CA GLU A 303 5.91 17.75 -0.34
C GLU A 303 5.21 18.44 -1.53
N ALA A 304 5.24 17.82 -2.72
CA ALA A 304 4.52 18.31 -3.89
C ALA A 304 3.00 18.43 -3.66
N VAL A 305 2.40 17.50 -2.89
CA VAL A 305 0.97 17.51 -2.56
C VAL A 305 0.66 18.66 -1.60
N LYS A 306 1.45 18.82 -0.54
CA LYS A 306 1.29 19.93 0.43
C LYS A 306 1.47 21.28 -0.26
N SER A 307 2.52 21.42 -1.08
CA SER A 307 2.77 22.62 -1.88
C SER A 307 1.58 22.94 -2.80
N GLN A 308 1.03 21.94 -3.48
CA GLN A 308 -0.15 22.11 -4.34
C GLN A 308 -1.35 22.69 -3.56
N VAL A 309 -1.60 22.21 -2.34
CA VAL A 309 -2.70 22.72 -1.49
C VAL A 309 -2.45 24.17 -1.07
N THR A 310 -1.22 24.52 -0.66
CA THR A 310 -0.88 25.90 -0.29
C THR A 310 -1.00 26.87 -1.47
N ASN A 311 -0.60 26.44 -2.68
CA ASN A 311 -0.75 27.23 -3.89
C ASN A 311 -2.23 27.44 -4.24
N SER A 312 -3.05 26.40 -4.11
CA SER A 312 -4.50 26.48 -4.30
C SER A 312 -5.16 27.48 -3.34
N LEU A 313 -4.88 27.39 -2.04
CA LEU A 313 -5.39 28.34 -1.04
C LEU A 313 -4.96 29.77 -1.38
N SER A 314 -3.69 29.96 -1.73
CA SER A 314 -3.16 31.26 -2.13
C SER A 314 -3.92 31.83 -3.33
N LYS A 315 -4.10 31.05 -4.41
CA LYS A 315 -4.78 31.52 -5.63
C LYS A 315 -6.26 31.77 -5.44
N LEU A 316 -6.95 30.98 -4.64
CA LEU A 316 -8.33 31.28 -4.26
C LEU A 316 -8.42 32.60 -3.47
N SER A 317 -7.52 32.82 -2.51
CA SER A 317 -7.50 34.04 -1.69
C SER A 317 -7.18 35.31 -2.50
N GLU A 318 -6.30 35.21 -3.50
CA GLU A 318 -6.01 36.29 -4.44
C GLU A 318 -7.25 36.62 -5.28
N ALA A 319 -7.92 35.59 -5.81
CA ALA A 319 -9.14 35.76 -6.61
C ALA A 319 -10.28 36.42 -5.84
N VAL A 320 -10.52 35.98 -4.60
CA VAL A 320 -11.54 36.58 -3.72
C VAL A 320 -11.24 38.04 -3.43
N ARG A 321 -9.99 38.37 -3.10
CA ARG A 321 -9.57 39.77 -2.88
C ARG A 321 -9.76 40.64 -4.12
N SER A 322 -9.46 40.11 -5.30
CA SER A 322 -9.69 40.80 -6.57
C SER A 322 -11.18 41.07 -6.80
N MET A 323 -12.04 40.05 -6.66
CA MET A 323 -13.49 40.20 -6.81
C MET A 323 -14.09 41.20 -5.81
N MET A 324 -13.53 41.28 -4.60
CA MET A 324 -13.98 42.23 -3.57
C MET A 324 -13.61 43.66 -3.94
N ALA A 325 -12.39 43.89 -4.43
CA ALA A 325 -11.97 45.20 -4.93
C ALA A 325 -12.82 45.64 -6.14
N ASP A 326 -13.10 44.72 -7.06
CA ASP A 326 -13.96 44.99 -8.22
C ASP A 326 -15.38 45.37 -7.78
N PHE A 327 -15.94 44.69 -6.78
CA PHE A 327 -17.24 45.01 -6.20
C PHE A 327 -17.28 46.39 -5.53
N GLU A 328 -16.25 46.74 -4.76
CA GLU A 328 -16.14 48.06 -4.11
C GLU A 328 -16.03 49.21 -5.12
N SER A 329 -15.50 48.92 -6.31
CA SER A 329 -15.30 49.89 -7.38
C SER A 329 -16.47 50.06 -8.35
N ALA A 330 -17.51 49.22 -8.25
CA ALA A 330 -18.67 49.18 -9.15
C ALA A 330 -19.84 50.06 -8.67
#